data_AF-A0AAU1PAI0-F1
#
_entry.id   AF-A0AAU1PAI0-F1
#
_cell.length_a   1.000
_cell.length_b   1.000
_cell.length_c   1.000
_cell.angle_alpha   90.00
_cell.angle_beta   90.00
_cell.angle_gamma   90.00
#
_symmetry.space_group_name_H-M   'P 1'
#
loop_
_entity.id
_entity.type
_entity.pdbx_description
1 polymer ?
#
loop_
_entity_poly.entity_id
_entity_poly.type
_entity_poly.pdbx_seq_one_letter_code
_entity_poly.pdbx_strand_id
1 'polypeptide(L)' 'MKPWDLAELLYLVDRDTAADEPLLSTLLAVYDPDPSVLSAFREAASRLDLDLPDDPDDLRDVLEADAQVIHDVWSHR' A
#
# COMPACT_ATOMS: atom_id res chain seq x y z
N MET A 1 21.94 -1.79 12.32
CA MET A 1 20.74 -1.98 11.47
C MET A 1 20.99 -1.19 10.20
N LYS A 2 20.91 -1.78 9.00
CA LYS A 2 20.99 -0.96 7.77
C LYS A 2 19.76 -0.05 7.74
N PRO A 3 19.86 1.24 7.37
CA PRO A 3 18.67 1.99 7.02
C PRO A 3 18.07 1.30 5.80
N TRP A 4 16.87 0.74 5.96
CA TRP A 4 16.14 0.18 4.83
C TRP A 4 15.63 1.34 4.00
N ASP A 5 15.70 1.21 2.68
CA ASP A 5 14.88 2.02 1.80
C ASP A 5 13.41 1.71 2.11
N LEU A 6 12.58 2.74 2.29
CA LEU A 6 11.17 2.56 2.67
C LEU A 6 10.44 1.76 1.60
N ALA A 7 10.72 2.00 0.30
CA ALA A 7 10.09 1.25 -0.79
C ALA A 7 10.44 -0.24 -0.76
N GLU A 8 11.70 -0.57 -0.42
CA GLU A 8 12.14 -1.96 -0.24
C GLU A 8 11.41 -2.63 0.93
N LEU A 9 11.25 -1.91 2.04
CA LEU A 9 10.52 -2.42 3.19
C LEU A 9 9.06 -2.70 2.86
N LEU A 10 8.36 -1.76 2.21
CA LEU A 10 6.96 -1.93 1.82
C LEU A 10 6.79 -3.08 0.82
N TYR A 11 7.66 -3.17 -0.19
CA TYR A 11 7.67 -4.29 -1.11
C TYR A 11 7.79 -5.64 -0.39
N LEU A 12 8.68 -5.76 0.59
CA LEU A 12 8.86 -7.02 1.33
C LEU A 12 7.69 -7.35 2.26
N VAL A 13 6.97 -6.33 2.74
CA VAL A 13 5.72 -6.52 3.49
C VAL A 13 4.62 -7.07 2.56
N ASP A 14 4.58 -6.60 1.32
CA ASP A 14 3.48 -6.86 0.39
C ASP A 14 3.70 -8.00 -0.60
N ARG A 15 4.94 -8.46 -0.80
CA ARG A 15 5.28 -9.42 -1.88
C ARG A 15 4.55 -10.77 -1.82
N ASP A 16 4.05 -11.14 -0.64
CA ASP A 16 3.37 -12.40 -0.38
C ASP A 16 1.83 -12.20 -0.26
N THR A 17 1.34 -10.97 -0.47
CA THR A 17 -0.09 -10.65 -0.56
C THR A 17 -0.71 -11.34 -1.77
N ALA A 18 -1.89 -11.93 -1.60
CA ALA A 18 -2.60 -12.58 -2.70
C ALA A 18 -3.04 -11.53 -3.74
N ALA A 19 -3.07 -11.91 -5.02
CA ALA A 19 -3.37 -10.97 -6.11
C ALA A 19 -4.79 -10.35 -6.05
N ASP A 20 -5.70 -10.96 -5.29
CA ASP A 20 -7.06 -10.49 -5.04
C ASP A 20 -7.24 -9.81 -3.68
N GLU A 21 -6.18 -9.68 -2.88
CA GLU A 21 -6.19 -8.96 -1.61
C GLU A 21 -5.48 -7.59 -1.74
N PRO A 22 -5.96 -6.55 -1.05
CA PRO A 22 -5.25 -5.27 -1.01
C PRO A 22 -3.87 -5.37 -0.34
N LEU A 23 -2.95 -4.51 -0.74
CA LEU A 23 -1.62 -4.41 -0.12
C LEU A 23 -1.73 -4.01 1.36
N LEU A 24 -0.94 -4.62 2.22
CA LEU A 24 -0.96 -4.30 3.65
C LEU A 24 -0.42 -2.89 3.91
N SER A 25 0.57 -2.46 3.12
CA SER A 25 1.12 -1.11 3.19
C SER A 25 0.10 -0.01 2.86
N THR A 26 -1.07 -0.33 2.28
CA THR A 26 -2.18 0.61 2.10
C THR A 26 -2.60 1.25 3.43
N LEU A 27 -2.54 0.51 4.55
CA LEU A 27 -2.83 1.06 5.87
C LEU A 27 -1.87 2.20 6.27
N LEU A 28 -0.61 2.11 5.87
CA LEU A 28 0.38 3.16 6.12
C LEU A 28 0.11 4.36 5.21
N ALA A 29 -0.14 4.11 3.93
CA ALA A 29 -0.43 5.14 2.94
C ALA A 29 -1.71 5.94 3.25
N VAL A 30 -2.73 5.30 3.82
CA VAL A 30 -3.99 5.96 4.20
C VAL A 30 -3.90 6.71 5.53
N TYR A 31 -3.17 6.17 6.51
CA TYR A 31 -3.08 6.75 7.86
C TYR A 31 -2.08 7.93 7.92
N ASP A 32 -0.99 7.83 7.19
CA ASP A 32 0.06 8.85 7.10
C ASP A 32 0.40 9.13 5.62
N PRO A 33 -0.43 9.92 4.92
CA PRO A 33 -0.25 10.24 3.51
C PRO A 33 0.88 11.27 3.29
N ASP A 34 1.99 11.12 4.02
CA ASP A 34 3.21 11.86 3.78
C ASP A 34 3.71 11.58 2.34
N PRO A 35 4.13 12.60 1.57
CA PRO A 35 4.57 12.42 0.19
C PRO A 35 5.68 11.37 0.02
N SER A 36 6.56 11.20 1.02
CA SER A 36 7.61 10.18 0.97
C SER A 36 7.07 8.76 1.15
N VAL A 37 6.04 8.58 1.99
CA VAL A 37 5.33 7.30 2.16
C VAL A 37 4.57 6.95 0.89
N LEU A 38 3.83 7.90 0.32
CA LEU A 38 3.07 7.69 -0.92
C LEU A 38 4.01 7.38 -2.11
N SER A 39 5.15 8.06 -2.20
CA SER A 39 6.16 7.77 -3.22
C SER A 39 6.74 6.35 -3.05
N ALA A 40 7.09 5.96 -1.83
CA ALA A 40 7.61 4.63 -1.55
C ALA A 40 6.57 3.53 -1.78
N PHE A 41 5.31 3.79 -1.44
CA PHE A 41 4.17 2.90 -1.69
C PHE A 41 3.98 2.68 -3.19
N ARG A 42 3.96 3.74 -4.00
CA ARG A 42 3.87 3.62 -5.47
C ARG A 42 5.02 2.83 -6.06
N GLU A 43 6.24 3.07 -5.57
CA GLU A 43 7.41 2.31 -6.02
C GLU A 43 7.28 0.82 -5.65
N ALA A 44 6.88 0.50 -4.43
CA ALA A 44 6.65 -0.87 -4.00
C ALA A 44 5.56 -1.58 -4.83
N ALA A 45 4.42 -0.91 -5.06
CA ALA A 45 3.33 -1.41 -5.89
C ALA A 45 3.78 -1.69 -7.33
N SER A 46 4.57 -0.79 -7.93
CA SER A 46 5.11 -0.99 -9.28
C SER A 46 6.00 -2.23 -9.40
N ARG A 47 6.74 -2.60 -8.34
CA ARG A 47 7.55 -3.82 -8.29
C ARG A 47 6.72 -5.10 -8.18
N LEU A 48 5.44 -4.96 -7.82
CA LEU A 48 4.44 -6.03 -7.80
C LEU A 48 3.57 -6.03 -9.06
N ASP A 49 3.96 -5.27 -10.09
CA ASP A 49 3.21 -5.07 -11.34
C ASP A 49 1.79 -4.51 -11.12
N LEU A 50 1.59 -3.74 -10.04
CA LEU A 50 0.35 -3.02 -9.75
C LEU A 50 0.45 -1.58 -10.26
N ASP A 51 -0.54 -1.20 -11.05
CA ASP A 51 -0.68 0.16 -11.58
C ASP A 51 -1.64 0.95 -10.69
N LEU A 52 -1.17 2.10 -10.17
CA LEU A 52 -1.94 2.94 -9.25
C LEU A 52 -2.31 4.25 -9.94
N PRO A 53 -3.51 4.82 -9.69
CA PRO A 53 -3.90 6.09 -10.28
C PRO A 53 -2.88 7.19 -9.99
N ASP A 54 -2.44 7.96 -10.98
CA ASP A 54 -1.54 9.11 -10.78
C ASP A 54 -2.24 10.28 -10.08
N ASP A 55 -3.55 10.42 -10.29
CA ASP A 55 -4.34 11.46 -9.67
C ASP A 55 -4.44 11.24 -8.14
N PRO A 56 -4.16 12.27 -7.31
CA PRO A 56 -4.18 12.12 -5.86
C PRO A 56 -5.56 11.83 -5.27
N ASP A 57 -6.64 12.35 -5.87
CA ASP A 57 -8.00 12.10 -5.39
C ASP A 57 -8.42 10.67 -5.75
N ASP A 58 -8.14 10.22 -6.97
CA ASP A 58 -8.39 8.83 -7.38
C ASP A 58 -7.56 7.83 -6.54
N LEU A 59 -6.29 8.14 -6.25
CA LEU A 59 -5.46 7.31 -5.39
C LEU A 59 -6.06 7.22 -3.98
N ARG A 60 -6.54 8.34 -3.42
CA ARG A 60 -7.15 8.36 -2.09
C ARG A 60 -8.36 7.44 -2.04
N ASP A 61 -9.24 7.50 -3.05
CA ASP A 61 -10.44 6.67 -3.11
C ASP A 61 -10.08 5.16 -3.14
N VAL A 62 -9.02 4.78 -3.88
CA VAL A 62 -8.49 3.41 -3.87
C VAL A 62 -7.97 3.03 -2.48
N LEU A 63 -7.14 3.87 -1.87
CA LEU A 63 -6.55 3.59 -0.55
C LEU A 63 -7.63 3.44 0.54
N GLU A 64 -8.68 4.26 0.51
CA GLU A 64 -9.80 4.19 1.45
C GLU A 64 -10.61 2.90 1.24
N ALA A 65 -10.90 2.53 -0.01
CA ALA A 65 -11.60 1.29 -0.33
C ALA A 65 -10.80 0.05 0.11
N ASP A 66 -9.50 0.02 -0.19
CA ASP A 66 -8.58 -1.04 0.18
C ASP A 66 -8.45 -1.16 1.71
N ALA A 67 -8.33 -0.04 2.41
CA ALA A 67 -8.27 -0.01 3.87
C ALA A 67 -9.54 -0.59 4.50
N GLN A 68 -10.72 -0.31 3.93
CA GLN A 68 -11.98 -0.90 4.38
C GLN A 68 -12.00 -2.41 4.18
N VAL A 69 -11.52 -2.91 3.03
CA VAL A 69 -11.42 -4.35 2.77
C VAL A 69 -10.47 -5.02 3.76
N ILE A 70 -9.29 -4.45 4.02
CA ILE A 70 -8.34 -4.98 5.01
C ILE A 70 -8.98 -5.04 6.39
N HIS A 71 -9.66 -3.97 6.80
CA HIS A 71 -10.38 -3.91 8.08
C HIS A 71 -11.44 -5.01 8.18
N ASP A 72 -12.22 -5.23 7.13
CA ASP A 72 -13.27 -6.24 7.11
C ASP A 72 -12.70 -7.66 7.17
N VAL A 73 -11.61 -7.93 6.44
CA VAL A 73 -10.92 -9.23 6.48
C VAL A 73 -10.39 -9.51 7.90
N TRP A 74 -9.78 -8.54 8.55
CA TRP A 74 -9.21 -8.75 9.90
C TRP A 74 -10.25 -8.77 11.01
N SER A 75 -11.35 -8.04 10.87
CA SER A 75 -12.42 -8.04 11.88
C SER A 75 -13.23 -9.33 11.91
N HIS A 76 -13.21 -10.10 10.82
CA HIS A 76 -13.95 -11.36 10.68
C HIS A 76 -13.06 -12.62 10.64
N ARG A 77 -11.75 -12.46 10.84
CA ARG A 77 -10.80 -13.56 11.08
C ARG A 77 -10.65 -13.80 12.57
#